data_AF-A0A4R3SXR1-F1
#
_entry.id   AF-A0A4R3SXR1-F1
#
_cell.length_a   1.000
_cell.length_b   1.000
_cell.length_c   1.000
_cell.angle_alpha   90.00
_cell.angle_beta   90.00
_cell.angle_gamma   90.00
#
_symmetry.space_group_name_H-M   'P 1'
#
loop_
_entity.id
_entity.type
_entity.pdbx_description
1 polymer ?
#
loop_
_entity_poly.entity_id
_entity_poly.type
_entity_poly.pdbx_seq_one_letter_code
_entity_poly.pdbx_strand_id
1 'polypeptide(L)'
;MPAVLYEPANIGPKAETAVFVMHSSADYLSFSACTQLSRRGYRVLCANNSTSKSGISNDGMLDQVLLEAKAGIAWLRTVPGVKHVVLLGHSGGGTVMSAYQFIAEGGTNACRSKEKIWKCPDALADLPPADGLMLIDSNWGLAAMTLFSIDPAVRGEDGGMATDTRLDMYAPANGFRPTGSAYGPVFTRRFLQAEGARNIALLSEAEGRLAAVAAGKGPYEDDAPFVVPGAILLGSNNKLFSQDVALMAHTRKAWPLLHAGGRETTEIVHTVRVPQNTRSQTPSLMQGALKTTLRNYLNSYAIRTGPGFGYDETGVHGVDWTSTYASPPGNVQGIKVPLLVMGMTGHWEYLASETLYQLSHSPDKSIAFVEGATHMYDTCKECERRPGEFGDTEKTTYDHIDSWLSKPGRFAAVH
;
A
#
# COMPACT_ATOMS: atom_id res chain seq x y z
N MET A 1 10.30 -4.14 19.26
CA MET A 1 9.25 -4.67 18.38
C MET A 1 9.35 -6.20 18.31
N PRO A 2 8.24 -6.96 18.22
CA PRO A 2 8.28 -8.41 18.00
C PRO A 2 8.80 -8.75 16.60
N ALA A 3 9.72 -9.71 16.49
CA ALA A 3 10.25 -10.17 15.20
C ALA A 3 10.71 -11.63 15.26
N VAL A 4 10.71 -12.30 14.11
CA VAL A 4 11.24 -13.65 13.91
C VAL A 4 12.25 -13.61 12.76
N LEU A 5 13.48 -14.06 13.02
CA LEU A 5 14.48 -14.30 11.99
C LEU A 5 14.28 -15.72 11.43
N TYR A 6 13.98 -15.80 10.14
CA TYR A 6 13.94 -17.04 9.37
C TYR A 6 15.30 -17.23 8.68
N GLU A 7 15.96 -18.33 8.99
CA GLU A 7 17.23 -18.70 8.39
C GLU A 7 17.06 -19.86 7.40
N PRO A 8 17.87 -19.90 6.33
CA PRO A 8 17.92 -21.05 5.45
C PRO A 8 18.49 -22.25 6.20
N ALA A 9 17.96 -23.46 5.92
CA ALA A 9 18.44 -24.69 6.55
C ALA A 9 19.95 -24.95 6.28
N ASN A 10 20.43 -24.50 5.11
CA ASN A 10 21.84 -24.51 4.75
C ASN A 10 22.27 -23.07 4.44
N ILE A 11 23.17 -22.52 5.26
CA ILE A 11 23.69 -21.17 5.05
C ILE A 11 24.67 -21.18 3.87
N GLY A 12 24.28 -20.51 2.79
CA GLY A 12 25.10 -20.33 1.58
C GLY A 12 25.22 -18.84 1.19
N PRO A 13 25.80 -18.52 0.02
CA PRO A 13 26.07 -17.14 -0.39
C PRO A 13 24.83 -16.22 -0.41
N LYS A 14 23.65 -16.76 -0.73
CA LYS A 14 22.38 -15.99 -0.69
C LYS A 14 22.04 -15.46 0.71
N ALA A 15 22.53 -16.09 1.78
CA ALA A 15 22.29 -15.66 3.16
C ALA A 15 23.03 -14.37 3.52
N GLU A 16 23.97 -13.91 2.68
CA GLU A 16 24.61 -12.60 2.81
C GLU A 16 23.64 -11.45 2.49
N THR A 17 22.55 -11.73 1.78
CA THR A 17 21.43 -10.81 1.59
C THR A 17 20.30 -11.15 2.57
N ALA A 18 20.04 -10.23 3.49
CA ALA A 18 18.89 -10.32 4.40
C ALA A 18 17.72 -9.50 3.86
N VAL A 19 16.51 -10.03 4.00
CA VAL A 19 15.27 -9.34 3.63
C VAL A 19 14.51 -8.92 4.88
N PHE A 20 14.16 -7.65 4.98
CA PHE A 20 13.33 -7.11 6.05
C PHE A 20 11.87 -6.99 5.59
N VAL A 21 10.95 -7.51 6.38
CA VAL A 21 9.51 -7.50 6.06
C VAL A 21 8.71 -6.99 7.26
N MET A 22 7.85 -6.00 7.03
CA MET A 22 6.92 -5.46 8.01
C MET A 22 5.72 -4.84 7.30
N HIS A 23 4.53 -4.97 7.88
CA HIS A 23 3.32 -4.28 7.45
C HIS A 23 3.00 -3.08 8.33
N SER A 24 2.17 -2.16 7.83
CA SER A 24 1.71 -0.99 8.60
C SER A 24 0.87 -1.39 9.82
N SER A 25 0.05 -2.44 9.73
CA SER A 25 -0.92 -2.80 10.78
C SER A 25 -1.26 -4.30 10.89
N ALA A 26 -0.77 -5.15 10.00
CA ALA A 26 -1.14 -6.57 9.98
C ALA A 26 -0.02 -7.41 10.59
N ASP A 27 -0.35 -8.62 11.05
CA ASP A 27 0.65 -9.53 11.59
C ASP A 27 1.47 -10.15 10.45
N TYR A 28 2.77 -9.88 10.45
CA TYR A 28 3.71 -10.33 9.42
C TYR A 28 4.77 -11.29 9.95
N LEU A 29 4.65 -11.77 11.18
CA LEU A 29 5.63 -12.72 11.75
C LEU A 29 5.68 -14.06 11.01
N SER A 30 4.63 -14.40 10.25
CA SER A 30 4.50 -15.63 9.46
C SER A 30 4.07 -15.39 8.00
N PHE A 31 4.25 -14.17 7.49
CA PHE A 31 3.95 -13.87 6.09
C PHE A 31 4.71 -14.81 5.13
N SER A 32 4.14 -15.13 3.98
CA SER A 32 4.70 -16.12 3.03
C SER A 32 6.16 -15.84 2.68
N ALA A 33 6.56 -14.57 2.57
CA ALA A 33 7.94 -14.19 2.25
C ALA A 33 8.96 -14.73 3.26
N CYS A 34 8.56 -14.85 4.53
CA CYS A 34 9.41 -15.36 5.61
C CYS A 34 9.90 -16.79 5.32
N THR A 35 8.99 -17.66 4.88
CA THR A 35 9.30 -19.07 4.61
C THR A 35 9.76 -19.29 3.18
N GLN A 36 9.19 -18.58 2.21
CA GLN A 36 9.48 -18.78 0.80
C GLN A 36 10.88 -18.27 0.41
N LEU A 37 11.35 -17.16 0.98
CA LEU A 37 12.70 -16.65 0.71
C LEU A 37 13.76 -17.39 1.54
N SER A 38 13.45 -17.81 2.77
CA SER A 38 14.39 -18.63 3.56
C SER A 38 14.63 -20.00 2.95
N ARG A 39 13.60 -20.64 2.38
CA ARG A 39 13.75 -21.87 1.57
C ARG A 39 14.62 -21.67 0.33
N ARG A 40 14.73 -20.43 -0.16
CA ARG A 40 15.56 -20.06 -1.33
C ARG A 40 16.97 -19.59 -0.96
N GLY A 41 17.33 -19.62 0.33
CA GLY A 41 18.68 -19.36 0.81
C GLY A 41 18.90 -17.99 1.46
N TYR A 42 17.87 -17.14 1.56
CA TYR A 42 17.99 -15.80 2.16
C TYR A 42 17.71 -15.83 3.66
N ARG A 43 18.28 -14.87 4.40
CA ARG A 43 17.80 -14.56 5.75
C ARG A 43 16.61 -13.63 5.66
N VAL A 44 15.56 -13.84 6.45
CA VAL A 44 14.38 -12.98 6.43
C VAL A 44 14.00 -12.58 7.85
N LEU A 45 14.05 -11.29 8.17
CA LEU A 45 13.52 -10.77 9.42
C LEU A 45 12.09 -10.29 9.19
N CYS A 46 11.15 -11.06 9.71
CA CYS A 46 9.73 -10.75 9.67
C CYS A 46 9.30 -10.13 10.99
N ALA A 47 8.78 -8.91 10.93
CA ALA A 47 8.56 -8.10 12.12
C ALA A 47 7.15 -7.49 12.17
N ASN A 48 6.64 -7.37 13.38
CA ASN A 48 5.48 -6.55 13.70
C ASN A 48 5.92 -5.22 14.29
N ASN A 49 5.13 -4.18 14.07
CA ASN A 49 5.25 -2.90 14.77
C ASN A 49 4.28 -2.83 15.97
N SER A 50 4.22 -1.67 16.61
CA SER A 50 3.35 -1.38 17.76
C SER A 50 1.86 -1.19 17.43
N THR A 51 1.49 -1.02 16.16
CA THR A 51 0.10 -0.83 15.72
C THR A 51 -0.80 -2.02 16.08
N SER A 52 -2.08 -1.78 16.35
CA SER A 52 -3.03 -2.86 16.60
C SER A 52 -3.11 -3.82 15.42
N LYS A 53 -3.01 -5.13 15.73
CA LYS A 53 -3.16 -6.22 14.76
C LYS A 53 -4.59 -6.73 14.65
N SER A 54 -5.55 -6.06 15.30
CA SER A 54 -6.97 -6.44 15.29
C SER A 54 -7.66 -6.24 13.93
N GLY A 55 -7.08 -5.40 13.06
CA GLY A 55 -7.72 -4.94 11.83
C GLY A 55 -8.88 -3.96 12.06
N ILE A 56 -9.14 -3.55 13.31
CA ILE A 56 -10.25 -2.67 13.67
C ILE A 56 -9.77 -1.29 14.12
N SER A 57 -8.62 -1.20 14.80
CA SER A 57 -8.04 0.07 15.29
C SER A 57 -7.05 0.66 14.28
N ASN A 58 -7.03 1.99 14.14
CA ASN A 58 -6.10 2.74 13.29
C ASN A 58 -5.18 3.64 14.15
N ASP A 59 -4.50 3.01 15.11
CA ASP A 59 -3.67 3.65 16.15
C ASP A 59 -2.20 3.84 15.75
N GLY A 60 -1.77 3.23 14.64
CA GLY A 60 -0.40 3.33 14.15
C GLY A 60 -0.09 4.66 13.51
N MET A 61 0.79 5.45 14.15
CA MET A 61 1.44 6.60 13.52
C MET A 61 2.64 6.09 12.69
N LEU A 62 2.68 6.42 11.40
CA LEU A 62 3.74 6.00 10.48
C LEU A 62 5.13 6.35 11.02
N ASP A 63 5.33 7.51 11.66
CA ASP A 63 6.63 7.89 12.22
C ASP A 63 7.15 6.87 13.24
N GLN A 64 6.26 6.39 14.10
CA GLN A 64 6.62 5.37 15.09
C GLN A 64 6.92 4.04 14.41
N VAL A 65 6.14 3.65 13.40
CA VAL A 65 6.37 2.44 12.62
C VAL A 65 7.73 2.49 11.90
N LEU A 66 8.13 3.67 11.38
CA LEU A 66 9.43 3.86 10.73
C LEU A 66 10.60 3.75 11.72
N LEU A 67 10.43 4.21 12.96
CA LEU A 67 11.42 4.00 14.03
C LEU A 67 11.55 2.53 14.42
N GLU A 68 10.45 1.77 14.42
CA GLU A 68 10.49 0.33 14.66
C GLU A 68 11.15 -0.41 13.50
N ALA A 69 10.89 -0.02 12.24
CA ALA A 69 11.62 -0.51 11.08
C ALA A 69 13.13 -0.21 11.18
N LYS A 70 13.50 1.01 11.65
CA LYS A 70 14.90 1.39 11.92
C LYS A 70 15.59 0.39 12.84
N ALA A 71 14.92 -0.02 13.92
CA ALA A 71 15.48 -0.97 14.87
C ALA A 71 15.74 -2.36 14.24
N GLY A 72 14.81 -2.86 13.41
CA GLY A 72 14.98 -4.14 12.71
C GLY A 72 16.10 -4.13 11.68
N ILE A 73 16.16 -3.07 10.87
CA ILE A 73 17.19 -2.89 9.84
C ILE A 73 18.57 -2.72 10.48
N ALA A 74 18.69 -1.90 11.53
CA ALA A 74 19.94 -1.74 12.26
C ALA A 74 20.40 -3.08 12.87
N TRP A 75 19.49 -3.86 13.45
CA TRP A 75 19.82 -5.18 13.99
C TRP A 75 20.29 -6.17 12.90
N LEU A 76 19.61 -6.22 11.74
CA LEU A 76 20.04 -7.07 10.62
C LEU A 76 21.49 -6.79 10.19
N ARG A 77 21.90 -5.51 10.19
CA ARG A 77 23.28 -5.12 9.86
C ARG A 77 24.32 -5.59 10.89
N THR A 78 23.91 -6.01 12.09
CA THR A 78 24.79 -6.61 13.10
C THR A 78 24.88 -8.13 13.01
N VAL A 79 24.00 -8.77 12.23
CA VAL A 79 23.95 -10.24 12.12
C VAL A 79 25.19 -10.74 11.35
N PRO A 80 25.99 -11.67 11.91
CA PRO A 80 27.18 -12.19 11.25
C PRO A 80 26.90 -12.74 9.85
N GLY A 81 27.67 -12.26 8.87
CA GLY A 81 27.58 -12.68 7.47
C GLY A 81 26.52 -11.94 6.65
N VAL A 82 25.68 -11.09 7.24
CA VAL A 82 24.80 -10.19 6.46
C VAL A 82 25.64 -9.04 5.89
N LYS A 83 25.60 -8.87 4.57
CA LYS A 83 26.28 -7.80 3.83
C LYS A 83 25.30 -6.80 3.23
N HIS A 84 24.11 -7.27 2.84
CA HIS A 84 23.07 -6.47 2.22
C HIS A 84 21.74 -6.62 2.97
N VAL A 85 21.01 -5.53 3.14
CA VAL A 85 19.64 -5.52 3.66
C VAL A 85 18.70 -5.00 2.59
N VAL A 86 17.73 -5.81 2.17
CA VAL A 86 16.71 -5.46 1.18
C VAL A 86 15.36 -5.35 1.86
N LEU A 87 14.60 -4.30 1.57
CA LEU A 87 13.26 -4.11 2.12
C LEU A 87 12.21 -4.75 1.22
N LEU A 88 11.24 -5.46 1.81
CA LEU A 88 10.06 -5.96 1.10
C LEU A 88 8.80 -5.31 1.67
N GLY A 89 8.19 -4.43 0.87
CA GLY A 89 6.90 -3.82 1.15
C GLY A 89 5.79 -4.52 0.37
N HIS A 90 4.87 -5.17 1.08
CA HIS A 90 3.63 -5.73 0.53
C HIS A 90 2.43 -4.98 1.10
N SER A 91 1.42 -4.68 0.28
CA SER A 91 0.22 -3.96 0.73
C SER A 91 0.57 -2.65 1.43
N GLY A 92 0.06 -2.40 2.64
CA GLY A 92 0.43 -1.27 3.51
C GLY A 92 1.90 -1.27 3.95
N GLY A 93 2.59 -2.40 3.89
CA GLY A 93 4.05 -2.49 4.07
C GLY A 93 4.82 -1.74 2.99
N GLY A 94 4.24 -1.56 1.80
CA GLY A 94 4.78 -0.70 0.76
C GLY A 94 4.87 0.76 1.20
N THR A 95 3.89 1.24 1.98
CA THR A 95 3.94 2.56 2.63
C THR A 95 5.14 2.66 3.56
N VAL A 96 5.31 1.68 4.44
CA VAL A 96 6.38 1.68 5.44
C VAL A 96 7.75 1.63 4.78
N MET A 97 7.98 0.65 3.89
CA MET A 97 9.31 0.45 3.29
C MET A 97 9.70 1.57 2.34
N SER A 98 8.77 2.10 1.54
CA SER A 98 9.06 3.23 0.64
C SER A 98 9.32 4.52 1.42
N ALA A 99 8.54 4.81 2.47
CA ALA A 99 8.74 6.00 3.30
C ALA A 99 10.08 5.92 4.05
N TYR A 100 10.40 4.75 4.60
CA TYR A 100 11.68 4.50 5.26
C TYR A 100 12.85 4.80 4.32
N GLN A 101 12.86 4.15 3.15
CA GLN A 101 13.98 4.28 2.21
C GLN A 101 14.08 5.70 1.64
N PHE A 102 12.95 6.34 1.35
CA PHE A 102 12.91 7.73 0.88
C PHE A 102 13.55 8.70 1.87
N ILE A 103 13.26 8.55 3.17
CA ILE A 103 13.83 9.38 4.24
C ILE A 103 15.29 8.98 4.52
N ALA A 104 15.63 7.69 4.45
CA ALA A 104 16.99 7.21 4.66
C ALA A 104 17.97 7.73 3.60
N GLU A 105 17.55 7.80 2.34
CA GLU A 105 18.38 8.36 1.25
C GLU A 105 18.32 9.89 1.19
N GLY A 106 17.15 10.49 1.41
CA GLY A 106 16.93 11.95 1.27
C GLY A 106 17.16 12.76 2.55
N GLY A 107 17.36 12.11 3.69
CA GLY A 107 17.35 12.73 5.02
C GLY A 107 16.00 13.33 5.41
N THR A 108 15.94 13.98 6.57
CA THR A 108 14.70 14.60 7.06
C THR A 108 14.19 15.75 6.19
N ASN A 109 15.06 16.35 5.37
CA ASN A 109 14.66 17.37 4.39
C ASN A 109 13.59 16.84 3.41
N ALA A 110 13.68 15.55 3.03
CA ALA A 110 12.74 14.91 2.12
C ALA A 110 11.30 14.85 2.67
N CYS A 111 11.16 14.75 4.00
CA CYS A 111 9.87 14.67 4.70
C CYS A 111 9.49 15.95 5.47
N ARG A 112 10.21 17.06 5.27
CA ARG A 112 9.95 18.38 5.90
C ARG A 112 9.68 19.51 4.93
N SER A 113 9.63 19.19 3.63
CA SER A 113 9.32 20.16 2.59
C SER A 113 7.97 20.84 2.88
N LYS A 114 7.79 22.08 2.40
CA LYS A 114 6.59 22.87 2.68
C LYS A 114 5.31 22.21 2.12
N GLU A 115 5.49 21.38 1.11
CA GLU A 115 4.44 20.64 0.43
C GLU A 115 3.94 19.46 1.26
N LYS A 116 4.63 19.04 2.33
CA LYS A 116 4.17 17.94 3.18
C LYS A 116 3.05 18.40 4.12
N ILE A 117 1.94 17.64 4.17
CA ILE A 117 0.86 17.81 5.14
C ILE A 117 1.41 17.66 6.56
N TRP A 118 2.19 16.60 6.78
CA TRP A 118 2.84 16.30 8.04
C TRP A 118 4.36 16.32 7.87
N LYS A 119 5.04 17.00 8.80
CA LYS A 119 6.51 17.08 8.81
C LYS A 119 7.08 16.04 9.76
N CYS A 120 7.98 15.22 9.27
CA CYS A 120 8.61 14.18 10.08
C CYS A 120 9.43 14.76 11.27
N PRO A 121 9.51 14.04 12.40
CA PRO A 121 10.27 14.44 13.59
C PRO A 121 11.78 14.21 13.41
N ASP A 122 12.58 14.83 14.29
CA ASP A 122 14.05 14.68 14.26
C ASP A 122 14.50 13.24 14.52
N ALA A 123 13.67 12.44 15.19
CA ALA A 123 13.95 11.03 15.45
C ALA A 123 14.12 10.19 14.16
N LEU A 124 13.56 10.66 13.02
CA LEU A 124 13.75 10.03 11.71
C LEU A 124 15.03 10.52 11.00
N ALA A 125 15.92 11.25 11.66
CA ALA A 125 17.27 11.49 11.16
C ALA A 125 18.11 10.21 11.17
N ASP A 126 19.09 10.17 10.25
CA ASP A 126 20.11 9.13 10.16
C ASP A 126 19.53 7.71 10.18
N LEU A 127 18.48 7.48 9.40
CA LEU A 127 18.00 6.13 9.12
C LEU A 127 19.05 5.41 8.27
N PRO A 128 19.54 4.22 8.66
CA PRO A 128 20.46 3.47 7.81
C PRO A 128 19.75 3.07 6.51
N PRO A 129 20.22 3.52 5.34
CA PRO A 129 19.58 3.15 4.08
C PRO A 129 19.68 1.64 3.86
N ALA A 130 18.66 1.05 3.26
CA ALA A 130 18.73 -0.31 2.76
C ALA A 130 19.51 -0.36 1.44
N ASP A 131 19.89 -1.56 1.01
CA ASP A 131 20.63 -1.82 -0.22
C ASP A 131 19.69 -2.01 -1.42
N GLY A 132 18.41 -2.32 -1.19
CA GLY A 132 17.40 -2.51 -2.23
C GLY A 132 15.98 -2.42 -1.68
N LEU A 133 15.02 -2.22 -2.58
CA LEU A 133 13.60 -2.13 -2.27
C LEU A 133 12.77 -3.01 -3.21
N MET A 134 11.88 -3.80 -2.64
CA MET A 134 10.88 -4.59 -3.35
C MET A 134 9.49 -4.13 -2.91
N LEU A 135 8.66 -3.67 -3.84
CA LEU A 135 7.26 -3.31 -3.62
C LEU A 135 6.37 -4.32 -4.36
N ILE A 136 5.93 -5.34 -3.63
CA ILE A 136 5.27 -6.52 -4.19
C ILE A 136 3.80 -6.45 -3.83
N ASP A 137 2.92 -6.27 -4.81
CA ASP A 137 1.50 -5.89 -4.62
C ASP A 137 1.34 -4.79 -3.55
N SER A 138 2.20 -3.78 -3.63
CA SER A 138 2.09 -2.59 -2.79
C SER A 138 0.88 -1.80 -3.21
N ASN A 139 0.08 -1.29 -2.27
CA ASN A 139 -0.91 -0.28 -2.59
C ASN A 139 -0.27 1.09 -2.91
N TRP A 140 -1.11 2.06 -3.26
CA TRP A 140 -0.75 3.48 -3.47
C TRP A 140 -0.43 4.24 -2.17
N GLY A 141 -0.44 3.56 -1.01
CA GLY A 141 -0.14 4.14 0.28
C GLY A 141 -1.34 4.18 1.22
N LEU A 142 -1.09 4.16 2.54
CA LEU A 142 -2.16 4.28 3.54
C LEU A 142 -3.05 5.50 3.30
N ALA A 143 -2.46 6.62 2.90
CA ALA A 143 -3.21 7.85 2.65
C ALA A 143 -4.09 7.77 1.39
N ALA A 144 -3.56 7.22 0.30
CA ALA A 144 -4.33 7.04 -0.94
C ALA A 144 -5.42 5.98 -0.78
N MET A 145 -5.15 4.87 -0.07
CA MET A 145 -6.15 3.85 0.21
C MET A 145 -7.25 4.36 1.15
N THR A 146 -6.94 5.30 2.05
CA THR A 146 -7.95 6.01 2.83
C THR A 146 -8.84 6.86 1.92
N LEU A 147 -8.24 7.66 1.01
CA LEU A 147 -8.98 8.43 0.01
C LEU A 147 -9.93 7.54 -0.80
N PHE A 148 -9.46 6.39 -1.29
CA PHE A 148 -10.26 5.43 -2.07
C PHE A 148 -11.33 4.69 -1.26
N SER A 149 -11.32 4.86 0.05
CA SER A 149 -12.29 4.29 0.99
C SER A 149 -13.28 5.31 1.53
N ILE A 150 -13.10 6.61 1.23
CA ILE A 150 -14.02 7.67 1.66
C ILE A 150 -15.36 7.48 0.95
N ASP A 151 -16.43 7.32 1.70
CA ASP A 151 -17.79 7.28 1.18
C ASP A 151 -18.34 8.69 0.98
N PRO A 152 -18.44 9.20 -0.25
CA PRO A 152 -18.98 10.53 -0.48
C PRO A 152 -20.48 10.63 -0.21
N ALA A 153 -21.18 9.50 -0.03
CA ALA A 153 -22.59 9.51 0.30
C ALA A 153 -22.87 9.94 1.74
N VAL A 154 -21.90 9.90 2.66
CA VAL A 154 -22.09 10.36 4.05
C VAL A 154 -22.54 11.83 4.07
N ARG A 155 -23.66 12.12 4.76
CA ARG A 155 -24.22 13.49 4.84
C ARG A 155 -23.62 14.35 5.96
N GLY A 156 -23.05 13.74 6.99
CA GLY A 156 -22.49 14.42 8.15
C GLY A 156 -21.42 13.56 8.83
N GLU A 157 -20.42 14.22 9.41
CA GLU A 157 -19.30 13.54 10.06
C GLU A 157 -19.63 13.08 11.50
N ASP A 158 -20.87 13.29 11.96
CA ASP A 158 -21.40 12.81 13.24
C ASP A 158 -21.83 11.33 13.21
N GLY A 159 -21.95 10.72 12.02
CA GLY A 159 -22.17 9.28 11.89
C GLY A 159 -22.42 8.77 10.47
N GLY A 160 -22.20 7.47 10.27
CA GLY A 160 -22.37 6.81 8.96
C GLY A 160 -23.79 6.34 8.62
N MET A 161 -24.80 6.71 9.41
CA MET A 161 -26.19 6.24 9.24
C MET A 161 -26.95 6.98 8.14
N ALA A 162 -26.62 8.25 7.89
CA ALA A 162 -27.33 9.10 6.95
C ALA A 162 -26.54 9.25 5.64
N THR A 163 -27.08 8.70 4.54
CA THR A 163 -26.44 8.72 3.22
C THR A 163 -27.26 9.48 2.16
N ASP A 164 -26.57 10.11 1.20
CA ASP A 164 -27.16 10.68 -0.01
C ASP A 164 -27.31 9.59 -1.09
N THR A 165 -28.55 9.17 -1.33
CA THR A 165 -28.92 8.19 -2.37
C THR A 165 -28.40 8.52 -3.78
N ARG A 166 -28.10 9.80 -4.09
CA ARG A 166 -27.53 10.18 -5.41
C ARG A 166 -26.04 9.83 -5.55
N LEU A 167 -25.38 9.53 -4.43
CA LEU A 167 -23.97 9.15 -4.30
C LEU A 167 -23.81 7.71 -3.78
N ASP A 168 -24.89 7.07 -3.33
CA ASP A 168 -24.86 5.69 -2.83
C ASP A 168 -24.50 4.70 -3.94
N MET A 169 -23.27 4.17 -3.91
CA MET A 169 -22.80 3.18 -4.88
C MET A 169 -23.52 1.84 -4.79
N TYR A 170 -24.26 1.56 -3.70
CA TYR A 170 -25.03 0.33 -3.53
C TYR A 170 -26.47 0.45 -4.03
N ALA A 171 -26.89 1.64 -4.48
CA ALA A 171 -28.20 1.84 -5.06
C ALA A 171 -28.25 1.29 -6.51
N PRO A 172 -29.21 0.40 -6.87
CA PRO A 172 -29.35 -0.09 -8.24
C PRO A 172 -29.54 1.04 -9.26
N ALA A 173 -30.19 2.14 -8.87
CA ALA A 173 -30.38 3.33 -9.70
C ALA A 173 -29.06 4.00 -10.13
N ASN A 174 -27.97 3.77 -9.40
CA ASN A 174 -26.64 4.29 -9.72
C ASN A 174 -25.78 3.29 -10.51
N GLY A 175 -26.24 2.04 -10.71
CA GLY A 175 -25.51 1.00 -11.47
C GLY A 175 -25.06 -0.20 -10.64
N PHE A 176 -25.43 -0.27 -9.36
CA PHE A 176 -25.08 -1.39 -8.48
C PHE A 176 -25.71 -2.70 -8.94
N ARG A 177 -24.91 -3.76 -8.99
CA ARG A 177 -25.38 -5.16 -9.08
C ARG A 177 -24.45 -6.04 -8.25
N PRO A 178 -24.97 -6.92 -7.36
CA PRO A 178 -24.13 -7.76 -6.51
C PRO A 178 -23.14 -8.67 -7.26
N THR A 179 -23.43 -9.01 -8.51
CA THR A 179 -22.60 -9.87 -9.35
C THR A 179 -21.62 -9.11 -10.25
N GLY A 180 -21.48 -7.79 -10.08
CA GLY A 180 -20.66 -6.92 -10.92
C GLY A 180 -21.40 -5.67 -11.36
N SER A 181 -21.02 -4.55 -10.76
CA SER A 181 -21.64 -3.25 -11.03
C SER A 181 -21.12 -2.64 -12.33
N ALA A 182 -21.91 -1.76 -12.93
CA ALA A 182 -21.51 -0.98 -14.11
C ALA A 182 -21.97 0.45 -13.90
N TYR A 183 -21.05 1.30 -13.44
CA TYR A 183 -21.35 2.67 -13.05
C TYR A 183 -21.32 3.58 -14.28
N GLY A 184 -22.45 4.25 -14.57
CA GLY A 184 -22.53 5.16 -15.70
C GLY A 184 -21.60 6.37 -15.55
N PRO A 185 -21.05 6.94 -16.64
CA PRO A 185 -20.02 7.99 -16.59
C PRO A 185 -20.47 9.26 -15.85
N VAL A 186 -21.77 9.57 -15.85
CA VAL A 186 -22.35 10.70 -15.10
C VAL A 186 -22.32 10.43 -13.60
N PHE A 187 -22.66 9.21 -13.16
CA PHE A 187 -22.59 8.82 -11.74
C PHE A 187 -21.14 8.78 -11.28
N THR A 188 -20.26 8.10 -12.02
CA THR A 188 -18.82 7.98 -11.69
C THR A 188 -18.19 9.35 -11.51
N ARG A 189 -18.41 10.30 -12.43
CA ARG A 189 -17.88 11.67 -12.30
C ARG A 189 -18.39 12.37 -11.05
N ARG A 190 -19.70 12.30 -10.78
CA ARG A 190 -20.32 12.92 -9.60
C ARG A 190 -19.80 12.32 -8.31
N PHE A 191 -19.65 10.99 -8.27
CA PHE A 191 -19.12 10.25 -7.13
C PHE A 191 -17.70 10.67 -6.80
N LEU A 192 -16.79 10.62 -7.78
CA LEU A 192 -15.37 10.92 -7.59
C LEU A 192 -15.12 12.40 -7.25
N GLN A 193 -15.90 13.31 -7.83
CA GLN A 193 -15.86 14.73 -7.46
C GLN A 193 -16.25 14.93 -5.99
N ALA A 194 -17.29 14.25 -5.51
CA ALA A 194 -17.72 14.31 -4.12
C ALA A 194 -16.71 13.62 -3.18
N GLU A 195 -16.09 12.51 -3.59
CA GLU A 195 -15.04 11.80 -2.84
C GLU A 195 -13.82 12.71 -2.62
N GLY A 196 -13.33 13.34 -3.69
CA GLY A 196 -12.22 14.29 -3.62
C GLY A 196 -12.56 15.54 -2.80
N ALA A 197 -13.78 16.08 -2.92
CA ALA A 197 -14.21 17.22 -2.12
C ALA A 197 -14.30 16.89 -0.63
N ARG A 198 -14.85 15.71 -0.28
CA ARG A 198 -14.90 15.24 1.11
C ARG A 198 -13.50 15.01 1.68
N ASN A 199 -12.57 14.44 0.90
CA ASN A 199 -11.16 14.30 1.29
C ASN A 199 -10.52 15.66 1.67
N ILE A 200 -10.69 16.67 0.83
CA ILE A 200 -10.14 18.02 1.09
C ILE A 200 -10.78 18.65 2.33
N ALA A 201 -12.09 18.48 2.51
CA ALA A 201 -12.80 18.98 3.69
C ALA A 201 -12.30 18.32 4.99
N LEU A 202 -12.13 16.99 5.00
CA LEU A 202 -11.61 16.24 6.14
C LEU A 202 -10.17 16.64 6.49
N LEU A 203 -9.32 16.86 5.48
CA LEU A 203 -7.98 17.38 5.67
C LEU A 203 -8.01 18.77 6.33
N SER A 204 -8.81 19.70 5.78
CA SER A 204 -8.92 21.05 6.33
C SER A 204 -9.47 21.06 7.76
N GLU A 205 -10.45 20.19 8.06
CA GLU A 205 -10.97 20.01 9.41
C GLU A 205 -9.89 19.51 10.37
N ALA A 206 -9.14 18.48 9.98
CA ALA A 206 -8.09 17.91 10.82
C ALA A 206 -6.97 18.93 11.11
N GLU A 207 -6.51 19.67 10.10
CA GLU A 207 -5.51 20.75 10.25
C GLU A 207 -6.03 21.85 11.18
N GLY A 208 -7.27 22.31 10.98
CA GLY A 208 -7.89 23.35 11.81
C GLY A 208 -8.07 22.92 13.27
N ARG A 209 -8.52 21.68 13.49
CA ARG A 209 -8.68 21.12 14.84
C ARG A 209 -7.33 20.90 15.53
N LEU A 210 -6.30 20.44 14.83
CA LEU A 210 -4.96 20.28 15.40
C LEU A 210 -4.33 21.64 15.76
N ALA A 211 -4.55 22.66 14.93
CA ALA A 211 -4.15 24.04 15.26
C ALA A 211 -4.87 24.57 16.51
N ALA A 212 -6.15 24.23 16.71
CA ALA A 212 -6.89 24.57 17.92
C ALA A 212 -6.34 23.85 19.17
N VAL A 213 -5.98 22.56 19.06
CA VAL A 213 -5.27 21.81 20.12
C VAL A 213 -3.97 22.51 20.50
N ALA A 214 -3.13 22.84 19.51
CA ALA A 214 -1.86 23.55 19.75
C ALA A 214 -2.03 24.95 20.39
N ALA A 215 -3.19 25.58 20.22
CA ALA A 215 -3.55 26.85 20.84
C ALA A 215 -4.22 26.71 22.22
N GLY A 216 -4.27 25.49 22.80
CA GLY A 216 -4.91 25.22 24.09
C GLY A 216 -6.44 25.28 24.06
N LYS A 217 -7.05 25.17 22.87
CA LYS A 217 -8.50 25.19 22.66
C LYS A 217 -9.07 23.82 22.29
N GLY A 218 -8.22 22.80 22.27
CA GLY A 218 -8.60 21.42 22.00
C GLY A 218 -9.21 20.73 23.22
N PRO A 219 -9.83 19.55 23.01
CA PRO A 219 -10.37 18.75 24.10
C PRO A 219 -9.27 18.07 24.96
N TYR A 220 -8.05 17.95 24.43
CA TYR A 220 -6.85 17.48 25.13
C TYR A 220 -5.67 18.40 24.78
N GLU A 221 -4.56 18.26 25.52
CA GLU A 221 -3.39 19.14 25.42
C GLU A 221 -2.50 18.86 24.21
N ASP A 222 -2.50 17.63 23.69
CA ASP A 222 -1.51 17.13 22.74
C ASP A 222 -2.12 16.62 21.42
N ASP A 223 -3.32 16.05 21.46
CA ASP A 223 -4.04 15.50 20.31
C ASP A 223 -5.56 15.57 20.49
N ALA A 224 -6.34 14.99 19.57
CA ALA A 224 -7.75 14.71 19.79
C ALA A 224 -8.23 13.51 18.97
N PRO A 225 -9.29 12.80 19.41
CA PRO A 225 -9.95 11.78 18.60
C PRO A 225 -10.43 12.33 17.25
N PHE A 226 -10.19 11.57 16.18
CA PHE A 226 -10.67 11.83 14.84
C PHE A 226 -11.26 10.56 14.25
N VAL A 227 -12.59 10.49 14.24
CA VAL A 227 -13.35 9.35 13.74
C VAL A 227 -14.06 9.78 12.47
N VAL A 228 -13.77 9.11 11.35
CA VAL A 228 -14.33 9.45 10.03
C VAL A 228 -15.24 8.31 9.56
N PRO A 229 -16.56 8.50 9.48
CA PRO A 229 -17.49 7.48 9.01
C PRO A 229 -17.22 7.10 7.54
N GLY A 230 -17.28 5.79 7.25
CA GLY A 230 -17.09 5.26 5.90
C GLY A 230 -15.77 5.69 5.26
N ALA A 231 -14.64 5.50 5.95
CA ALA A 231 -13.32 5.91 5.46
C ALA A 231 -12.18 4.95 5.85
N ILE A 232 -12.49 3.82 6.50
CA ILE A 232 -11.44 2.87 6.88
C ILE A 232 -10.84 2.19 5.64
N LEU A 233 -9.51 2.21 5.53
CA LEU A 233 -8.72 1.70 4.42
C LEU A 233 -8.62 0.16 4.32
N LEU A 234 -9.70 -0.56 4.60
CA LEU A 234 -9.77 -2.01 4.39
C LEU A 234 -10.32 -2.30 3.00
N GLY A 235 -9.86 -3.38 2.35
CA GLY A 235 -10.32 -3.76 1.01
C GLY A 235 -11.84 -3.82 0.88
N SER A 236 -12.54 -4.21 1.94
CA SER A 236 -14.01 -4.24 2.05
C SER A 236 -14.72 -2.88 2.00
N ASN A 237 -13.97 -1.78 2.06
CA ASN A 237 -14.46 -0.40 2.08
C ASN A 237 -14.03 0.41 0.85
N ASN A 238 -13.13 -0.12 0.02
CA ASN A 238 -12.75 0.51 -1.24
C ASN A 238 -14.00 0.73 -2.13
N LYS A 239 -14.10 1.89 -2.76
CA LYS A 239 -15.31 2.31 -3.48
C LYS A 239 -15.39 1.70 -4.87
N LEU A 240 -15.71 2.50 -5.89
CA LEU A 240 -16.32 2.02 -7.15
C LEU A 240 -15.59 0.82 -7.79
N PHE A 241 -14.25 0.84 -7.83
CA PHE A 241 -13.43 -0.15 -8.53
C PHE A 241 -13.44 -1.56 -7.92
N SER A 242 -13.91 -1.71 -6.69
CA SER A 242 -14.11 -3.03 -6.06
C SER A 242 -15.28 -3.78 -6.68
N GLN A 243 -16.32 -3.07 -7.11
CA GLN A 243 -17.54 -3.60 -7.70
C GLN A 243 -17.57 -3.51 -9.23
N ASP A 244 -17.02 -2.44 -9.79
CA ASP A 244 -16.91 -2.21 -11.23
C ASP A 244 -15.49 -2.55 -11.69
N VAL A 245 -15.34 -3.76 -12.24
CA VAL A 245 -14.06 -4.30 -12.70
C VAL A 245 -13.53 -3.64 -13.97
N ALA A 246 -14.31 -2.76 -14.62
CA ALA A 246 -13.85 -1.97 -15.76
C ALA A 246 -12.98 -0.77 -15.31
N LEU A 247 -13.08 -0.34 -14.05
CA LEU A 247 -12.16 0.66 -13.47
C LEU A 247 -10.85 -0.03 -13.09
N MET A 248 -9.69 0.58 -13.33
CA MET A 248 -8.37 -0.02 -13.05
C MET A 248 -8.22 -1.44 -13.65
N ALA A 249 -8.77 -1.65 -14.84
CA ALA A 249 -8.90 -2.94 -15.50
C ALA A 249 -7.62 -3.41 -16.18
N HIS A 250 -6.75 -2.51 -16.62
CA HIS A 250 -5.50 -2.89 -17.26
C HIS A 250 -4.40 -1.82 -17.16
N THR A 251 -3.18 -2.22 -17.49
CA THR A 251 -2.02 -1.31 -17.60
C THR A 251 -2.13 -0.42 -18.84
N ARG A 252 -1.48 0.75 -18.80
CA ARG A 252 -1.40 1.69 -19.94
C ARG A 252 -0.48 1.19 -21.04
N LYS A 253 0.54 0.41 -20.67
CA LYS A 253 1.57 -0.12 -21.58
C LYS A 253 1.76 -1.61 -21.36
N ALA A 254 2.40 -2.25 -22.33
CA ALA A 254 2.73 -3.65 -22.23
C ALA A 254 3.86 -3.88 -21.20
N TRP A 255 3.71 -4.90 -20.37
CA TRP A 255 4.68 -5.27 -19.32
C TRP A 255 4.88 -6.78 -19.25
N PRO A 256 5.97 -7.25 -18.61
CA PRO A 256 6.15 -8.67 -18.32
C PRO A 256 4.97 -9.24 -17.51
N LEU A 257 4.33 -10.27 -18.04
CA LEU A 257 3.31 -11.07 -17.37
C LEU A 257 3.84 -12.50 -17.16
N LEU A 258 3.90 -12.89 -15.90
CA LEU A 258 4.39 -14.18 -15.44
C LEU A 258 3.22 -15.14 -15.35
N HIS A 259 3.31 -16.24 -16.08
CA HIS A 259 2.28 -17.26 -16.17
C HIS A 259 2.70 -18.55 -15.45
N ALA A 260 1.71 -19.41 -15.23
CA ALA A 260 1.94 -20.77 -14.78
C ALA A 260 3.00 -21.51 -15.62
N GLY A 261 3.84 -22.29 -14.97
CA GLY A 261 4.88 -23.10 -15.63
C GLY A 261 6.12 -22.33 -16.07
N GLY A 262 6.31 -21.08 -15.60
CA GLY A 262 7.51 -20.29 -15.87
C GLY A 262 7.52 -19.62 -17.26
N ARG A 263 6.37 -19.58 -17.94
CA ARG A 263 6.22 -18.82 -19.18
C ARG A 263 6.07 -17.34 -18.86
N GLU A 264 6.71 -16.49 -19.65
CA GLU A 264 6.62 -15.03 -19.57
C GLU A 264 6.17 -14.46 -20.92
N THR A 265 5.24 -13.51 -20.91
CA THR A 265 4.85 -12.71 -22.08
C THR A 265 5.08 -11.23 -21.81
N THR A 266 4.97 -10.41 -22.85
CA THR A 266 4.90 -8.96 -22.71
C THR A 266 3.65 -8.46 -23.41
N GLU A 267 2.68 -7.99 -22.63
CA GLU A 267 1.37 -7.58 -23.10
C GLU A 267 0.75 -6.52 -22.20
N ILE A 268 -0.34 -5.88 -22.68
CA ILE A 268 -1.18 -5.05 -21.82
C ILE A 268 -1.75 -5.99 -20.75
N VAL A 269 -1.39 -5.76 -19.49
CA VAL A 269 -1.74 -6.65 -18.39
C VAL A 269 -3.14 -6.30 -17.93
N HIS A 270 -4.07 -7.25 -18.09
CA HIS A 270 -5.43 -7.14 -17.61
C HIS A 270 -5.58 -7.78 -16.23
N THR A 271 -6.41 -7.18 -15.38
CA THR A 271 -6.87 -7.82 -14.15
C THR A 271 -7.78 -9.01 -14.48
N VAL A 272 -7.68 -10.07 -13.68
CA VAL A 272 -8.62 -11.20 -13.70
C VAL A 272 -9.56 -11.20 -12.50
N ARG A 273 -9.51 -10.14 -11.67
CA ARG A 273 -10.27 -10.02 -10.43
C ARG A 273 -11.78 -10.10 -10.69
N VAL A 274 -12.48 -10.58 -9.68
CA VAL A 274 -13.95 -10.60 -9.66
C VAL A 274 -14.51 -9.45 -8.81
N PRO A 275 -15.76 -9.03 -9.02
CA PRO A 275 -16.41 -8.02 -8.18
C PRO A 275 -16.46 -8.43 -6.70
N GLN A 276 -16.11 -7.50 -5.81
CA GLN A 276 -16.13 -7.66 -4.35
C GLN A 276 -16.83 -6.46 -3.69
N ASN A 277 -17.09 -6.49 -2.38
CA ASN A 277 -17.79 -5.44 -1.63
C ASN A 277 -19.26 -5.26 -2.04
N THR A 278 -20.08 -6.26 -1.74
CA THR A 278 -21.51 -6.28 -2.12
C THR A 278 -22.43 -5.55 -1.15
N ARG A 279 -21.90 -4.94 -0.09
CA ARG A 279 -22.70 -4.20 0.91
C ARG A 279 -21.93 -3.03 1.49
N SER A 280 -22.65 -1.97 1.87
CA SER A 280 -22.08 -0.84 2.57
C SER A 280 -21.65 -1.22 3.99
N GLN A 281 -20.44 -0.79 4.36
CA GLN A 281 -19.92 -0.84 5.72
C GLN A 281 -19.98 0.52 6.42
N THR A 282 -20.35 1.59 5.70
CA THR A 282 -20.38 2.98 6.19
C THR A 282 -21.11 3.17 7.53
N PRO A 283 -22.26 2.51 7.79
CA PRO A 283 -22.95 2.63 9.07
C PRO A 283 -22.19 2.03 10.28
N SER A 284 -21.17 1.19 10.04
CA SER A 284 -20.47 0.47 11.09
C SER A 284 -19.29 1.26 11.64
N LEU A 285 -19.32 1.59 12.93
CA LEU A 285 -18.14 2.12 13.62
C LEU A 285 -16.96 1.14 13.54
N MET A 286 -17.22 -0.15 13.68
CA MET A 286 -16.15 -1.16 13.73
C MET A 286 -15.58 -1.46 12.34
N GLN A 287 -16.44 -1.58 11.33
CA GLN A 287 -16.05 -2.07 9.99
C GLN A 287 -15.96 -0.99 8.92
N GLY A 288 -16.52 0.21 9.13
CA GLY A 288 -16.55 1.27 8.13
C GLY A 288 -15.87 2.58 8.53
N ALA A 289 -15.89 2.93 9.82
CA ALA A 289 -15.27 4.18 10.26
C ALA A 289 -13.75 4.05 10.43
N LEU A 290 -13.00 5.04 9.94
CA LEU A 290 -11.59 5.23 10.31
C LEU A 290 -11.56 5.77 11.74
N LYS A 291 -10.88 5.08 12.66
CA LYS A 291 -10.87 5.43 14.09
C LYS A 291 -9.44 5.75 14.52
N THR A 292 -9.13 7.04 14.62
CA THR A 292 -7.76 7.50 14.82
C THR A 292 -7.72 8.80 15.63
N THR A 293 -6.59 9.51 15.60
CA THR A 293 -6.43 10.86 16.18
C THR A 293 -6.11 11.88 15.09
N LEU A 294 -6.15 13.18 15.40
CA LEU A 294 -5.82 14.24 14.45
C LEU A 294 -4.38 14.10 13.95
N ARG A 295 -3.42 13.85 14.85
CA ARG A 295 -2.00 13.67 14.48
C ARG A 295 -1.82 12.44 13.60
N ASN A 296 -2.42 11.31 13.97
CA ASN A 296 -2.33 10.07 13.19
C ASN A 296 -2.98 10.22 11.81
N TYR A 297 -4.12 10.90 11.70
CA TYR A 297 -4.76 11.19 10.41
C TYR A 297 -3.84 11.97 9.48
N LEU A 298 -3.31 13.12 9.94
CA LEU A 298 -2.44 13.96 9.14
C LEU A 298 -1.12 13.28 8.78
N ASN A 299 -0.61 12.43 9.68
CA ASN A 299 0.62 11.68 9.47
C ASN A 299 0.49 10.52 8.48
N SER A 300 -0.58 9.72 8.59
CA SER A 300 -0.67 8.41 7.94
C SER A 300 -1.77 8.27 6.90
N TYR A 301 -2.86 9.05 7.01
CA TYR A 301 -4.10 8.79 6.27
C TYR A 301 -4.53 9.95 5.36
N ALA A 302 -3.94 11.14 5.50
CA ALA A 302 -4.27 12.30 4.71
C ALA A 302 -3.39 12.43 3.44
N ILE A 303 -4.02 12.76 2.31
CA ILE A 303 -3.36 13.06 1.04
C ILE A 303 -4.11 14.18 0.31
N ARG A 304 -3.40 15.06 -0.40
CA ARG A 304 -4.03 16.12 -1.20
C ARG A 304 -4.49 15.60 -2.55
N THR A 305 -5.59 16.17 -3.02
CA THR A 305 -6.18 15.91 -4.35
C THR A 305 -6.41 17.23 -5.08
N GLY A 306 -6.21 17.24 -6.39
CA GLY A 306 -6.53 18.36 -7.26
C GLY A 306 -7.94 18.27 -7.86
N PRO A 307 -8.38 19.30 -8.62
CA PRO A 307 -9.71 19.32 -9.24
C PRO A 307 -9.97 18.19 -10.24
N GLY A 308 -8.89 17.61 -10.79
CA GLY A 308 -8.95 16.46 -11.69
C GLY A 308 -8.82 15.12 -10.98
N PHE A 309 -9.13 15.01 -9.68
CA PHE A 309 -9.09 13.72 -9.00
C PHE A 309 -10.11 12.73 -9.58
N GLY A 310 -9.66 11.51 -9.83
CA GLY A 310 -10.50 10.40 -10.25
C GLY A 310 -9.70 9.16 -10.63
N TYR A 311 -10.39 8.13 -11.08
CA TYR A 311 -9.79 6.93 -11.63
C TYR A 311 -10.63 6.36 -12.78
N ASP A 312 -9.95 5.74 -13.74
CA ASP A 312 -10.49 5.17 -14.97
C ASP A 312 -9.98 3.74 -15.17
N GLU A 313 -10.19 3.15 -16.36
CA GLU A 313 -9.75 1.80 -16.72
C GLU A 313 -8.24 1.56 -16.58
N THR A 314 -7.43 2.62 -16.58
CA THR A 314 -5.96 2.57 -16.58
C THR A 314 -5.30 3.16 -15.33
N GLY A 315 -6.08 3.57 -14.33
CA GLY A 315 -5.55 3.95 -13.02
C GLY A 315 -6.05 5.30 -12.51
N VAL A 316 -5.30 5.84 -11.54
CA VAL A 316 -5.67 7.01 -10.73
C VAL A 316 -4.99 8.27 -11.27
N HIS A 317 -5.71 9.39 -11.26
CA HIS A 317 -5.20 10.71 -11.64
C HIS A 317 -5.66 11.79 -10.64
N GLY A 318 -4.97 12.94 -10.67
CA GLY A 318 -5.30 14.10 -9.83
C GLY A 318 -4.99 13.96 -8.33
N VAL A 319 -4.21 12.97 -7.92
CA VAL A 319 -3.68 12.85 -6.55
C VAL A 319 -2.31 13.55 -6.48
N ASP A 320 -2.08 14.38 -5.45
CA ASP A 320 -0.76 14.91 -5.13
C ASP A 320 0.02 13.85 -4.33
N TRP A 321 0.66 12.95 -5.08
CA TRP A 321 1.45 11.85 -4.54
C TRP A 321 2.57 12.30 -3.59
N THR A 322 3.00 13.56 -3.67
CA THR A 322 4.11 14.11 -2.88
C THR A 322 3.66 14.85 -1.62
N SER A 323 2.35 15.04 -1.41
CA SER A 323 1.81 15.76 -0.25
C SER A 323 2.02 15.04 1.09
N THR A 324 2.39 13.76 1.08
CA THR A 324 2.69 12.95 2.27
C THR A 324 3.77 11.93 1.96
N TYR A 325 4.53 11.49 2.97
CA TYR A 325 5.40 10.32 2.84
C TYR A 325 4.67 9.00 3.15
N ALA A 326 3.38 9.04 3.48
CA ALA A 326 2.51 7.86 3.51
C ALA A 326 2.03 7.42 2.09
N SER A 327 2.84 7.71 1.06
CA SER A 327 2.52 7.57 -0.37
C SER A 327 3.72 6.98 -1.13
N PRO A 328 3.76 5.66 -1.36
CA PRO A 328 4.76 5.02 -2.20
C PRO A 328 4.99 5.69 -3.57
N PRO A 329 3.95 6.12 -4.33
CA PRO A 329 4.14 6.84 -5.59
C PRO A 329 4.96 8.14 -5.48
N GLY A 330 4.86 8.85 -4.35
CA GLY A 330 5.70 10.02 -4.07
C GLY A 330 7.11 9.61 -3.65
N ASN A 331 7.22 8.63 -2.76
CA ASN A 331 8.48 8.19 -2.18
C ASN A 331 9.45 7.62 -3.24
N VAL A 332 8.95 6.81 -4.19
CA VAL A 332 9.80 6.17 -5.22
C VAL A 332 10.49 7.15 -6.17
N GLN A 333 10.04 8.41 -6.24
CA GLN A 333 10.71 9.47 -7.00
C GLN A 333 12.07 9.87 -6.37
N GLY A 334 12.23 9.69 -5.05
CA GLY A 334 13.47 9.99 -4.34
C GLY A 334 14.40 8.80 -4.13
N ILE A 335 13.90 7.56 -4.31
CA ILE A 335 14.66 6.33 -4.04
C ILE A 335 15.58 5.98 -5.22
N LYS A 336 16.85 5.66 -4.92
CA LYS A 336 17.91 5.37 -5.89
C LYS A 336 18.43 3.95 -5.83
N VAL A 337 18.21 3.21 -4.75
CA VAL A 337 18.59 1.80 -4.69
C VAL A 337 17.81 0.96 -5.73
N PRO A 338 18.31 -0.23 -6.11
CA PRO A 338 17.59 -1.15 -6.96
C PRO A 338 16.15 -1.38 -6.49
N LEU A 339 15.20 -1.25 -7.42
CA LEU A 339 13.77 -1.34 -7.18
C LEU A 339 13.14 -2.47 -7.99
N LEU A 340 12.47 -3.39 -7.30
CA LEU A 340 11.50 -4.30 -7.91
C LEU A 340 10.09 -3.83 -7.57
N VAL A 341 9.22 -3.72 -8.57
CA VAL A 341 7.77 -3.62 -8.34
C VAL A 341 7.05 -4.80 -8.98
N MET A 342 6.08 -5.38 -8.31
CA MET A 342 5.30 -6.49 -8.86
C MET A 342 3.81 -6.32 -8.60
N GLY A 343 2.94 -6.67 -9.55
CA GLY A 343 1.48 -6.60 -9.40
C GLY A 343 0.78 -7.95 -9.54
N MET A 344 -0.27 -8.19 -8.75
CA MET A 344 -1.01 -9.46 -8.68
C MET A 344 -2.39 -9.33 -9.31
N THR A 345 -2.54 -9.84 -10.54
CA THR A 345 -3.69 -9.52 -11.42
C THR A 345 -5.07 -9.95 -10.89
N GLY A 346 -5.13 -10.83 -9.88
CA GLY A 346 -6.36 -11.22 -9.18
C GLY A 346 -6.87 -10.19 -8.17
N HIS A 347 -6.20 -9.05 -8.01
CA HIS A 347 -6.62 -7.96 -7.12
C HIS A 347 -6.45 -6.59 -7.80
N TRP A 348 -7.14 -5.54 -7.34
CA TRP A 348 -7.06 -4.20 -7.93
C TRP A 348 -5.74 -3.46 -7.61
N GLU A 349 -5.04 -3.84 -6.54
CA GLU A 349 -3.78 -3.19 -6.16
C GLU A 349 -2.63 -3.44 -7.14
N TYR A 350 -2.75 -4.46 -8.02
CA TYR A 350 -1.74 -4.75 -9.04
C TYR A 350 -1.33 -3.52 -9.86
N LEU A 351 -2.28 -2.62 -10.15
CA LEU A 351 -2.06 -1.46 -11.01
C LEU A 351 -1.25 -0.36 -10.32
N ALA A 352 -1.14 -0.39 -8.99
CA ALA A 352 -0.21 0.47 -8.27
C ALA A 352 1.22 0.24 -8.78
N SER A 353 1.58 -1.00 -9.14
CA SER A 353 2.92 -1.32 -9.65
C SER A 353 3.28 -0.57 -10.93
N GLU A 354 2.34 -0.35 -11.86
CA GLU A 354 2.60 0.51 -13.02
C GLU A 354 2.81 1.97 -12.59
N THR A 355 1.99 2.47 -11.65
CA THR A 355 2.13 3.83 -11.11
C THR A 355 3.52 4.02 -10.47
N LEU A 356 3.93 3.09 -9.62
CA LEU A 356 5.21 3.10 -8.90
C LEU A 356 6.39 3.01 -9.88
N TYR A 357 6.32 2.13 -10.87
CA TYR A 357 7.37 2.01 -11.87
C TYR A 357 7.53 3.28 -12.69
N GLN A 358 6.43 3.88 -13.17
CA GLN A 358 6.47 5.09 -13.99
C GLN A 358 7.05 6.28 -13.22
N LEU A 359 6.67 6.43 -11.95
CA LEU A 359 7.14 7.55 -11.11
C LEU A 359 8.53 7.31 -10.49
N SER A 360 9.02 6.07 -10.45
CA SER A 360 10.33 5.80 -9.86
C SER A 360 11.47 6.43 -10.65
N HIS A 361 12.41 7.06 -9.94
CA HIS A 361 13.67 7.56 -10.49
C HIS A 361 14.87 6.67 -10.14
N SER A 362 14.64 5.43 -9.70
CA SER A 362 15.72 4.46 -9.50
C SER A 362 16.33 4.09 -10.86
N PRO A 363 17.66 4.11 -11.01
CA PRO A 363 18.34 3.73 -12.24
C PRO A 363 18.30 2.22 -12.52
N ASP A 364 18.17 1.37 -11.49
CA ASP A 364 17.94 -0.07 -11.61
C ASP A 364 16.53 -0.40 -11.12
N LYS A 365 15.55 -0.27 -12.01
CA LYS A 365 14.15 -0.60 -11.72
C LYS A 365 13.59 -1.66 -12.67
N SER A 366 12.82 -2.59 -12.13
CA SER A 366 12.11 -3.62 -12.89
C SER A 366 10.65 -3.75 -12.45
N ILE A 367 9.79 -4.17 -13.37
CA ILE A 367 8.37 -4.44 -13.15
C ILE A 367 8.00 -5.79 -13.74
N ALA A 368 7.15 -6.54 -13.04
CA ALA A 368 6.51 -7.75 -13.54
C ALA A 368 5.12 -7.92 -12.92
N PHE A 369 4.26 -8.69 -13.57
CA PHE A 369 2.93 -9.00 -13.07
C PHE A 369 2.75 -10.51 -12.96
N VAL A 370 2.01 -11.00 -11.97
CA VAL A 370 1.70 -12.42 -11.83
C VAL A 370 0.25 -12.66 -12.22
N GLU A 371 0.05 -13.49 -13.23
CA GLU A 371 -1.28 -13.87 -13.71
C GLU A 371 -2.01 -14.68 -12.63
N GLY A 372 -3.23 -14.28 -12.28
CA GLY A 372 -4.08 -14.99 -11.32
C GLY A 372 -3.67 -14.94 -9.86
N ALA A 373 -2.57 -14.26 -9.50
CA ALA A 373 -2.21 -14.09 -8.10
C ALA A 373 -3.21 -13.17 -7.39
N THR A 374 -3.65 -13.56 -6.20
CA THR A 374 -4.39 -12.70 -5.27
C THR A 374 -3.43 -11.70 -4.60
N HIS A 375 -4.00 -10.78 -3.82
CA HIS A 375 -3.24 -9.87 -2.98
C HIS A 375 -2.25 -10.60 -2.05
N MET A 376 -2.59 -11.79 -1.56
CA MET A 376 -1.73 -12.60 -0.69
C MET A 376 -0.80 -13.56 -1.44
N TYR A 377 -0.67 -13.39 -2.77
CA TYR A 377 0.09 -14.22 -3.71
C TYR A 377 -0.48 -15.62 -3.97
N ASP A 378 -1.46 -16.06 -3.19
CA ASP A 378 -2.24 -17.27 -3.43
C ASP A 378 -2.94 -17.21 -4.78
N THR A 379 -3.27 -18.39 -5.32
CA THR A 379 -3.96 -18.49 -6.60
C THR A 379 -5.42 -18.07 -6.47
N CYS A 380 -5.85 -17.12 -7.29
CA CYS A 380 -7.22 -16.63 -7.33
C CYS A 380 -8.13 -17.66 -8.00
N LYS A 381 -8.58 -18.67 -7.24
CA LYS A 381 -9.48 -19.72 -7.73
C LYS A 381 -10.81 -19.16 -8.24
N GLU A 382 -11.31 -18.07 -7.64
CA GLU A 382 -12.54 -17.41 -8.09
C GLU A 382 -12.37 -16.67 -9.43
N CYS A 383 -11.13 -16.34 -9.80
CA CYS A 383 -10.80 -15.71 -11.07
C CYS A 383 -10.63 -16.73 -12.22
N GLU A 384 -10.53 -18.03 -11.92
CA GLU A 384 -10.26 -19.07 -12.91
C GLU A 384 -11.48 -19.34 -13.81
N ARG A 385 -11.26 -19.40 -15.12
CA ARG A 385 -12.26 -19.88 -16.10
C ARG A 385 -12.33 -21.40 -16.11
N ARG A 386 -11.22 -22.06 -15.76
CA ARG A 386 -11.09 -23.51 -15.62
C ARG A 386 -10.18 -23.84 -14.45
N PRO A 387 -10.45 -24.92 -13.69
CA PRO A 387 -9.64 -25.26 -12.52
C PRO A 387 -8.14 -25.39 -12.84
N GLY A 388 -7.30 -24.71 -12.05
CA GLY A 388 -5.85 -24.76 -12.14
C GLY A 388 -5.24 -23.93 -13.28
N GLU A 389 -5.99 -22.98 -13.85
CA GLU A 389 -5.56 -22.10 -14.93
C GLU A 389 -4.27 -21.35 -14.60
N PHE A 390 -4.13 -20.86 -13.36
CA PHE A 390 -3.02 -20.00 -12.95
C PHE A 390 -1.89 -20.74 -12.21
N GLY A 391 -2.06 -22.04 -11.94
CA GLY A 391 -1.04 -22.87 -11.31
C GLY A 391 -0.66 -22.40 -9.90
N ASP A 392 0.61 -22.53 -9.53
CA ASP A 392 1.16 -22.07 -8.24
C ASP A 392 1.71 -20.64 -8.39
N THR A 393 0.86 -19.66 -8.06
CA THR A 393 1.18 -18.24 -8.16
C THR A 393 2.14 -17.77 -7.06
N GLU A 394 2.14 -18.42 -5.89
CA GLU A 394 3.08 -18.13 -4.81
C GLU A 394 4.50 -18.50 -5.26
N LYS A 395 4.67 -19.70 -5.81
CA LYS A 395 5.95 -20.13 -6.39
C LYS A 395 6.40 -19.22 -7.53
N THR A 396 5.50 -18.89 -8.46
CA THR A 396 5.80 -17.96 -9.57
C THR A 396 6.30 -16.61 -9.05
N THR A 397 5.65 -16.07 -8.02
CA THR A 397 6.03 -14.80 -7.39
C THR A 397 7.45 -14.87 -6.80
N TYR A 398 7.71 -15.88 -5.98
CA TYR A 398 9.00 -15.97 -5.28
C TYR A 398 10.15 -16.45 -6.16
N ASP A 399 9.89 -17.18 -7.24
CA ASP A 399 10.92 -17.52 -8.23
C ASP A 399 11.39 -16.27 -8.98
N HIS A 400 10.48 -15.35 -9.32
CA HIS A 400 10.86 -14.07 -9.93
C HIS A 400 11.63 -13.17 -8.94
N ILE A 401 11.18 -13.11 -7.68
CA ILE A 401 11.90 -12.38 -6.62
C ILE A 401 13.31 -12.96 -6.42
N ASP A 402 13.46 -14.29 -6.39
CA ASP A 402 14.77 -14.95 -6.29
C ASP A 402 15.68 -14.55 -7.44
N SER A 403 15.18 -14.67 -8.68
CA SER A 403 15.94 -14.29 -9.88
C SER A 403 16.36 -12.83 -9.86
N TRP A 404 15.52 -11.94 -9.30
CA TRP A 404 15.86 -10.54 -9.13
C TRP A 404 16.94 -10.35 -8.05
N LEU A 405 16.76 -10.92 -6.86
CA LEU A 405 17.73 -10.80 -5.76
C LEU A 405 19.11 -11.38 -6.13
N SER A 406 19.13 -12.50 -6.85
CA SER A 406 20.36 -13.20 -7.25
C SER A 406 20.97 -12.71 -8.56
N LYS A 407 20.45 -11.63 -9.17
CA LYS A 407 20.99 -11.08 -10.42
C LYS A 407 22.49 -10.74 -10.23
N PRO A 408 23.39 -11.23 -11.12
CA PRO A 408 24.82 -10.92 -11.02
C PRO A 408 25.09 -9.42 -10.97
N GLY A 409 25.95 -8.99 -10.05
CA GLY A 409 26.33 -7.58 -9.87
C GLY A 409 25.34 -6.73 -9.06
N ARG A 410 24.28 -7.33 -8.48
CA ARG A 410 23.34 -6.62 -7.59
C ARG A 410 23.69 -6.80 -6.10
N PHE A 411 23.28 -7.91 -5.49
CA PHE A 411 23.55 -8.22 -4.07
C PHE A 411 24.32 -9.53 -3.89
N ALA A 412 24.26 -10.44 -4.87
CA ALA A 412 25.06 -11.65 -4.86
C ALA A 412 26.53 -11.33 -5.18
N ALA A 413 27.45 -11.95 -4.45
CA ALA A 413 28.87 -11.89 -4.78
C ALA A 413 29.10 -12.39 -6.21
N VAL A 414 29.90 -11.66 -6.99
CA VAL A 414 30.47 -12.18 -8.24
C VAL A 414 31.49 -13.23 -7.80
N HIS A 415 31.16 -14.51 -7.97
CA HIS A 415 32.08 -15.61 -7.69
C HIS A 415 32.91 -15.96 -8.92
#